data_AF-I3IGE6-F1
#
_entry.id   AF-I3IGE6-F1
#
_cell.length_a   1.000
_cell.length_b   1.000
_cell.length_c   1.000
_cell.angle_alpha   90.00
_cell.angle_beta   90.00
_cell.angle_gamma   90.00
#
_symmetry.space_group_name_H-M   'P 1'
#
loop_
_entity.id
_entity.type
_entity.pdbx_description
1 polymer ?
#
loop_
_entity_poly.entity_id
_entity_poly.type
_entity_poly.pdbx_seq_one_letter_code
_entity_poly.pdbx_strand_id
1 'polypeptide(L)'
;MDTLGRHIVLEMWGCCKDVIDDADGIQEILTKATESMKATLVNVVCHRFSPYGVTGVAILAESHISIHTWPEYGYAAADIFICGNTIDPQNAASHIIQAFQAKEISILELKRGNFLTKKIQANISTETNQEL
;
A
#
# COMPACT_ATOMS: atom_id res chain seq x y z
N MET A 1 -3.30 -6.54 20.79
CA MET A 1 -2.93 -6.22 19.41
C MET A 1 -2.84 -7.54 18.68
N ASP A 2 -3.76 -7.83 17.76
CA ASP A 2 -3.84 -9.18 17.15
C ASP A 2 -2.95 -9.31 15.91
N THR A 3 -2.41 -8.19 15.42
CA THR A 3 -1.53 -8.06 14.25
C THR A 3 -0.50 -6.95 14.49
N LEU A 4 0.64 -6.99 13.79
CA LEU A 4 1.68 -5.93 13.85
C LEU A 4 1.34 -4.75 12.93
N GLY A 5 0.60 -5.00 11.85
CA GLY A 5 0.11 -3.96 10.96
C GLY A 5 -1.01 -4.42 10.04
N ARG A 6 -1.52 -3.47 9.25
CA ARG A 6 -2.56 -3.65 8.24
C ARG A 6 -2.00 -3.22 6.89
N HIS A 7 -2.20 -4.03 5.87
CA HIS A 7 -1.69 -3.79 4.53
C HIS A 7 -2.85 -3.81 3.54
N ILE A 8 -3.13 -2.67 2.91
CA ILE A 8 -4.09 -2.58 1.82
C ILE A 8 -3.35 -2.75 0.50
N VAL A 9 -3.81 -3.69 -0.31
CA VAL A 9 -3.45 -3.84 -1.73
C VAL A 9 -4.61 -3.29 -2.54
N LEU A 10 -4.30 -2.31 -3.39
CA LEU A 10 -5.27 -1.49 -4.11
C LEU A 10 -5.04 -1.61 -5.61
N GLU A 11 -6.08 -2.03 -6.32
CA GLU A 11 -6.14 -2.02 -7.78
C GLU A 11 -7.05 -0.88 -8.23
N MET A 12 -6.57 0.00 -9.11
CA MET A 12 -7.34 1.15 -9.60
C MET A 12 -7.36 1.19 -11.12
N TRP A 13 -8.56 1.18 -11.70
CA TRP A 13 -8.79 1.28 -13.14
C TRP A 13 -9.56 2.53 -13.51
N GLY A 14 -9.37 2.99 -14.75
CA GLY A 14 -9.99 4.23 -15.26
C GLY A 14 -9.39 5.49 -14.62
N CYS A 15 -8.13 5.42 -14.18
CA CYS A 15 -7.42 6.57 -13.61
C CYS A 15 -7.20 7.67 -14.65
N CYS A 16 -7.13 8.93 -14.19
CA CYS A 16 -6.77 10.06 -15.03
C CYS A 16 -5.31 9.92 -15.49
N LYS A 17 -5.10 9.74 -16.80
CA LYS A 17 -3.78 9.44 -17.38
C LYS A 17 -2.73 10.52 -17.09
N ASP A 18 -3.13 11.79 -17.15
CA ASP A 18 -2.24 12.91 -16.89
C ASP A 18 -1.78 12.94 -15.43
N VAL A 19 -2.63 12.52 -14.49
CA VAL A 19 -2.28 12.43 -13.06
C VAL A 19 -1.32 11.28 -12.82
N ILE A 20 -1.59 10.10 -13.40
CA ILE A 20 -0.79 8.91 -13.13
C ILE A 20 0.52 8.85 -13.94
N ASP A 21 0.78 9.80 -14.83
CA ASP A 21 2.04 9.97 -15.56
C ASP A 21 2.91 11.14 -15.05
N ASP A 22 2.49 11.77 -13.95
CA ASP A 22 3.18 12.90 -13.32
C ASP A 22 3.88 12.48 -12.02
N ALA A 23 5.21 12.40 -12.05
CA ALA A 23 5.99 12.01 -10.87
C ALA A 23 5.96 13.04 -9.75
N ASP A 24 5.93 14.33 -10.07
CA ASP A 24 5.88 15.39 -9.05
C ASP A 24 4.50 15.42 -8.39
N GLY A 25 3.43 15.28 -9.20
CA GLY A 25 2.08 15.11 -8.70
C GLY A 25 1.91 13.87 -7.81
N ILE A 26 2.48 12.73 -8.20
CA ILE A 26 2.45 11.50 -7.39
C ILE A 26 3.24 11.67 -6.08
N GLN A 27 4.38 12.37 -6.10
CA GLN A 27 5.12 12.69 -4.88
C GLN A 27 4.29 13.53 -3.90
N GLU A 28 3.53 14.52 -4.40
CA GLU A 28 2.62 15.32 -3.58
C GLU A 28 1.47 14.47 -3.01
N ILE A 29 0.87 13.60 -3.84
CA ILE A 29 -0.22 12.69 -3.44
C ILE A 29 0.26 11.74 -2.33
N LEU A 30 1.45 11.15 -2.49
CA LEU A 30 2.06 10.29 -1.48
C LEU A 30 2.30 11.06 -0.18
N THR A 31 2.84 12.28 -0.26
CA THR A 31 3.08 13.13 0.92
C THR A 31 1.76 13.40 1.67
N LYS A 32 0.73 13.86 0.97
CA LYS A 32 -0.60 14.14 1.56
C LYS A 32 -1.29 12.88 2.11
N ALA A 33 -1.13 11.74 1.45
CA ALA A 33 -1.63 10.46 1.95
C ALA A 33 -1.02 10.14 3.33
N THR A 34 0.28 10.36 3.51
CA THR A 34 0.95 10.13 4.80
C THR A 34 0.53 11.11 5.88
N GLU A 35 0.34 12.40 5.53
CA GLU A 35 -0.16 13.43 6.43
C GLU A 35 -1.58 13.13 6.92
N SER A 36 -2.46 12.63 6.03
CA SER A 36 -3.85 12.27 6.37
C SER A 36 -3.96 11.22 7.48
N MET A 37 -2.91 10.41 7.62
CA MET A 37 -2.80 9.33 8.59
C MET A 37 -2.01 9.72 9.84
N LYS A 38 -1.41 10.93 9.87
CA LYS A 38 -0.43 11.36 10.89
C LYS A 38 0.73 10.38 11.03
N ALA A 39 1.09 9.70 9.93
CA ALA A 39 2.23 8.81 9.89
C ALA A 39 3.54 9.63 9.85
N THR A 40 4.61 9.11 10.44
CA THR A 40 5.93 9.74 10.32
C THR A 40 6.54 9.39 8.97
N LEU A 41 6.55 10.36 8.06
CA LEU A 41 7.19 10.27 6.77
C LEU A 41 8.72 10.42 6.93
N VAL A 42 9.47 9.46 6.39
CA VAL A 42 10.94 9.46 6.38
C VAL A 42 11.45 10.03 5.06
N ASN A 43 10.90 9.57 3.93
CA ASN A 43 11.29 10.04 2.60
C ASN A 43 10.21 9.69 1.57
N VAL A 44 10.17 10.43 0.46
CA VAL A 44 9.39 10.07 -0.74
C VAL A 44 10.34 10.05 -1.93
N VAL A 45 10.29 8.99 -2.71
CA VAL A 45 11.04 8.87 -3.96
C VAL A 45 10.08 8.52 -5.08
N CYS A 46 10.11 9.28 -6.16
CA CYS A 46 9.36 9.00 -7.38
C CYS A 46 10.30 8.91 -8.58
N HIS A 47 10.01 8.00 -9.48
CA HIS A 47 10.71 7.85 -10.75
C HIS A 47 9.69 7.72 -11.88
N ARG A 48 9.71 8.67 -12.81
CA ARG A 48 8.97 8.58 -14.07
C ARG A 48 9.79 7.82 -15.09
N PHE A 49 9.18 6.83 -15.73
CA PHE A 49 9.77 6.04 -16.79
C PHE A 49 9.52 6.68 -18.16
N SER A 50 10.23 6.17 -19.17
CA SER A 50 10.04 6.53 -20.57
C SER A 50 9.43 5.34 -21.31
N PRO A 51 8.39 5.53 -22.14
CA PRO A 51 7.78 6.82 -22.50
C PRO A 51 6.80 7.39 -21.45
N TYR A 52 6.25 6.56 -20.56
CA TYR A 52 5.27 6.91 -19.53
C TYR A 52 5.37 5.95 -18.34
N GLY A 53 4.64 6.28 -17.27
CA GLY A 53 4.52 5.49 -16.06
C GLY A 53 5.41 6.00 -14.94
N VAL A 54 4.98 5.79 -13.70
CA VAL A 54 5.66 6.26 -12.49
C VAL A 54 5.70 5.14 -11.47
N THR A 55 6.84 4.98 -10.81
CA THR A 55 6.94 4.29 -9.53
C THR A 55 7.21 5.31 -8.44
N GLY A 56 6.37 5.33 -7.41
CA GLY A 56 6.50 6.20 -6.25
C GLY A 56 6.48 5.41 -4.95
N VAL A 57 7.35 5.74 -4.01
CA VAL A 57 7.40 5.10 -2.69
C VAL A 57 7.55 6.17 -1.60
N ALA A 58 6.61 6.19 -0.66
CA ALA A 58 6.74 6.88 0.62
C ALA A 58 7.25 5.89 1.67
N ILE A 59 8.45 6.16 2.19
CA ILE A 59 9.07 5.40 3.28
C ILE A 59 8.57 6.00 4.59
N LEU A 60 7.95 5.18 5.43
CA LEU A 60 7.49 5.55 6.77
C LEU A 60 8.43 4.96 7.82
N ALA A 61 8.34 5.43 9.06
CA ALA A 61 9.22 4.99 10.15
C ALA A 61 9.31 3.46 10.30
N GLU A 62 8.20 2.74 10.08
CA GLU A 62 8.12 1.28 10.26
C GLU A 62 7.41 0.55 9.09
N SER A 63 7.06 1.26 8.01
CA SER A 63 6.20 0.73 6.94
C SER A 63 6.33 1.55 5.64
N HIS A 64 5.39 1.45 4.69
CA HIS A 64 5.51 2.14 3.41
C HIS A 64 4.16 2.33 2.70
N ILE A 65 4.15 3.28 1.76
CA ILE A 65 3.18 3.34 0.68
C ILE A 65 3.94 3.23 -0.65
N SER A 66 3.58 2.32 -1.53
CA SER A 66 4.13 2.25 -2.89
C SER A 66 3.04 2.35 -3.95
N ILE A 67 3.37 2.94 -5.09
CA ILE A 67 2.50 3.12 -6.25
C ILE A 67 3.27 2.75 -7.50
N HIS A 68 2.62 2.02 -8.39
CA HIS A 68 3.08 1.75 -9.76
C HIS A 68 1.96 2.10 -10.74
N THR A 69 2.27 2.84 -11.80
CA THR A 69 1.27 3.32 -12.76
C THR A 69 1.54 2.85 -14.19
N TRP A 70 0.45 2.64 -14.93
CA TRP A 70 0.43 2.34 -16.35
C TRP A 70 -0.58 3.26 -17.06
N PRO A 71 -0.17 4.50 -17.40
CA PRO A 71 -1.03 5.50 -18.04
C PRO A 71 -1.70 5.02 -19.34
N GLU A 72 -1.03 4.19 -20.12
CA GLU A 72 -1.54 3.61 -21.35
C GLU A 72 -2.83 2.80 -21.13
N TYR A 73 -2.95 2.13 -19.97
CA TYR A 73 -4.12 1.35 -19.57
C TYR A 73 -5.06 2.12 -18.63
N GLY A 74 -4.68 3.33 -18.19
CA GLY A 74 -5.43 4.05 -17.15
C GLY A 74 -5.45 3.28 -15.82
N TYR A 75 -4.37 2.56 -15.52
CA TYR A 75 -4.27 1.66 -14.38
C TYR A 75 -3.19 2.11 -13.40
N ALA A 76 -3.44 1.90 -12.11
CA ALA A 76 -2.44 2.03 -11.06
C ALA A 76 -2.64 0.95 -9.99
N ALA A 77 -1.53 0.42 -9.51
CA ALA A 77 -1.45 -0.45 -8.34
C ALA A 77 -0.89 0.35 -7.16
N ALA A 78 -1.43 0.14 -5.97
CA ALA A 78 -0.86 0.71 -4.75
C ALA A 78 -0.87 -0.27 -3.58
N ASP A 79 0.18 -0.20 -2.78
CA ASP A 79 0.35 -0.94 -1.53
C ASP A 79 0.45 0.08 -0.40
N ILE A 80 -0.45 -0.02 0.59
CA ILE A 80 -0.49 0.88 1.75
C ILE A 80 -0.31 0.01 2.99
N PHE A 81 0.93 -0.13 3.41
CA PHE A 81 1.27 -0.87 4.60
C PHE A 81 1.47 0.09 5.77
N ILE A 82 0.72 -0.11 6.84
CA ILE A 82 0.81 0.69 8.07
C ILE A 82 0.99 -0.23 9.28
N CYS A 83 1.98 0.11 10.12
CA CYS A 83 2.23 -0.54 11.39
C CYS A 83 1.37 0.07 12.52
N GLY A 84 1.00 -0.77 13.48
CA GLY A 84 0.15 -0.37 14.60
C GLY A 84 -1.35 -0.39 14.30
N ASN A 85 -2.14 0.04 15.29
CA ASN A 85 -3.61 -0.07 15.29
C ASN A 85 -4.33 1.28 15.38
N THR A 86 -3.59 2.37 15.58
CA THR A 86 -4.15 3.71 15.78
C THR A 86 -4.35 4.48 14.47
N ILE A 87 -3.71 4.02 13.40
CA ILE A 87 -3.75 4.63 12.09
C ILE A 87 -4.62 3.75 11.17
N ASP A 88 -5.60 4.36 10.51
CA ASP A 88 -6.43 3.66 9.54
C ASP A 88 -5.86 3.82 8.12
N PRO A 89 -5.29 2.77 7.49
CA PRO A 89 -4.77 2.83 6.13
C PRO A 89 -5.84 3.18 5.09
N GLN A 90 -7.12 3.05 5.41
CA GLN A 90 -8.23 3.43 4.52
C GLN A 90 -8.25 4.93 4.20
N ASN A 91 -7.71 5.78 5.07
CA ASN A 91 -7.62 7.22 4.81
C ASN A 91 -6.65 7.52 3.66
N ALA A 92 -5.48 6.89 3.66
CA ALA A 92 -4.54 7.00 2.54
C ALA A 92 -5.09 6.36 1.27
N ALA A 93 -5.74 5.21 1.37
CA ALA A 93 -6.35 4.55 0.21
C ALA A 93 -7.39 5.48 -0.44
N SER A 94 -8.29 6.04 0.36
CA SER A 94 -9.33 6.98 -0.09
C SER A 94 -8.73 8.23 -0.72
N HIS A 95 -7.65 8.78 -0.14
CA HIS A 95 -6.94 9.93 -0.70
C HIS A 95 -6.35 9.63 -2.09
N ILE A 96 -5.64 8.49 -2.23
CA ILE A 96 -5.00 8.08 -3.49
C ILE A 96 -6.06 7.83 -4.57
N ILE A 97 -7.14 7.10 -4.23
CA ILE A 97 -8.26 6.81 -5.14
C ILE A 97 -8.86 8.10 -5.70
N GLN A 98 -9.15 9.06 -4.82
CA GLN A 98 -9.72 10.35 -5.21
C GLN A 98 -8.77 11.16 -6.09
N ALA A 99 -7.49 11.23 -5.70
CA ALA A 99 -6.48 11.96 -6.46
C ALA A 99 -6.29 11.39 -7.86
N PHE A 100 -6.27 10.05 -8.00
CA PHE A 100 -6.10 9.37 -9.28
C PHE A 100 -7.38 9.35 -10.12
N GLN A 101 -8.51 9.78 -9.56
CA GLN A 101 -9.83 9.80 -10.19
C GLN A 101 -10.27 8.43 -10.72
N ALA A 102 -9.84 7.36 -10.05
CA ALA A 102 -10.14 5.99 -10.43
C ALA A 102 -11.65 5.74 -10.52
N LYS A 103 -12.07 4.93 -11.49
CA LYS A 103 -13.48 4.60 -11.74
C LYS A 103 -13.86 3.23 -11.18
N GLU A 104 -12.94 2.29 -11.23
CA GLU A 104 -13.15 0.95 -10.69
C GLU A 104 -12.01 0.62 -9.73
N ILE A 105 -12.37 0.07 -8.56
CA ILE A 105 -11.47 -0.09 -7.43
C ILE A 105 -11.64 -1.50 -6.87
N SER A 106 -10.54 -2.21 -6.64
CA SER A 106 -10.50 -3.43 -5.83
C SER A 106 -9.58 -3.21 -4.63
N ILE A 107 -10.05 -3.57 -3.43
CA ILE A 107 -9.32 -3.41 -2.18
C ILE A 107 -9.21 -4.78 -1.51
N LEU A 108 -7.98 -5.20 -1.24
CA LEU A 108 -7.68 -6.36 -0.41
C LEU A 108 -6.94 -5.90 0.85
N GLU A 109 -7.48 -6.22 2.02
CA GLU A 109 -6.81 -5.92 3.29
C GLU A 109 -6.18 -7.18 3.91
N LEU A 110 -4.89 -7.09 4.21
CA LEU A 110 -4.09 -8.14 4.82
C LEU A 110 -3.63 -7.74 6.22
N LYS A 111 -3.80 -8.64 7.19
CA LYS A 111 -3.22 -8.50 8.53
C LYS A 111 -1.78 -9.00 8.53
N ARG A 112 -0.81 -8.11 8.75
CA ARG A 112 0.63 -8.42 8.73
C ARG A 112 1.13 -8.71 10.15
N GLY A 113 1.72 -9.88 10.35
CA GLY A 113 2.21 -10.31 11.68
C GLY A 113 1.08 -10.69 12.63
N ASN A 114 0.06 -11.41 12.14
CA ASN A 114 -1.06 -11.87 12.94
C ASN A 114 -0.63 -12.92 13.98
N PHE A 115 -0.84 -12.62 15.26
CA PHE A 115 -0.42 -13.49 16.38
C PHE A 115 -1.33 -14.71 16.59
N LEU A 116 -2.55 -14.69 16.05
CA LEU A 116 -3.48 -15.82 16.12
C LEU A 116 -3.11 -16.91 15.10
N THR A 117 -2.72 -16.52 13.88
CA THR A 117 -2.22 -17.46 12.87
C THR A 117 -0.83 -17.98 13.21
N LYS A 118 -0.02 -17.20 13.94
CA LYS A 118 1.29 -17.64 14.47
C LYS A 118 1.18 -18.90 15.35
N LYS A 119 0.08 -19.07 16.11
CA LYS A 119 -0.15 -20.24 16.97
C LYS A 119 -0.56 -21.50 16.21
N ILE A 120 -1.21 -21.36 15.05
CA ILE A 120 -1.66 -22.51 14.25
C ILE A 120 -0.46 -23.25 13.64
N GLN A 121 0.57 -22.53 13.19
CA GLN A 121 1.75 -23.14 12.57
C GLN A 121 2.70 -23.81 13.58
N ALA A 122 2.74 -23.30 14.82
CA ALA A 122 3.49 -23.91 15.92
C ALA A 122 2.90 -25.27 16.35
N ASN A 123 1.59 -25.49 16.16
CA ASN A 123 0.93 -26.74 16.51
C ASN A 123 0.96 -27.79 15.37
N ILE A 124 1.23 -27.39 14.13
CA ILE A 124 1.38 -28.32 12.98
C ILE A 124 2.79 -28.94 12.95
N SER A 125 3.78 -28.30 13.58
CA SER A 125 5.18 -28.77 13.61
C SER A 125 5.48 -29.77 14.73
N THR A 126 4.52 -30.04 15.63
CA THR A 126 4.68 -30.99 16.75
C THR A 126 4.14 -32.40 16.46
N GLU A 127 3.40 -32.63 15.38
CA GLU A 127 2.78 -33.93 15.09
C GLU A 127 3.55 -34.79 14.06
N THR A 128 4.68 -34.32 13.51
CA THR A 128 5.43 -35.05 12.46
C THR A 128 6.68 -35.82 12.94
N ASN A 129 6.96 -35.88 14.24
CA ASN A 129 8.14 -36.56 14.80
C ASN A 129 7.80 -37.74 15.74
N GLN A 130 6.82 -38.57 15.39
CA GLN A 130 6.50 -39.79 16.16
C GLN A 130 6.36 -41.08 15.34
N GLU A 131 6.93 -41.14 14.13
CA GLU A 131 7.16 -42.41 13.43
C GLU A 131 8.58 -42.44 12.87
N LEU A 132 9.52 -42.93 13.70
CA LEU A 132 10.76 -43.62 13.33
C LEU A 132 11.28 -44.40 14.53
#